data_AF-A0A3B6KQJ7-F1
#
_entry.id   AF-A0A3B6KQJ7-F1
#
_cell.length_a   1.000
_cell.length_b   1.000
_cell.length_c   1.000
_cell.angle_alpha   90.00
_cell.angle_beta   90.00
_cell.angle_gamma   90.00
#
_symmetry.space_group_name_H-M   'P 1'
#
loop_
_entity.id
_entity.type
_entity.pdbx_description
1 polymer ?
#
loop_
_entity_poly.entity_id
_entity_poly.type
_entity_poly.pdbx_seq_one_letter_code
_entity_poly.pdbx_strand_id
1 'polypeptide(L)'
;MEYEPTIYCSQCGRKAPWWISWSAANPGRRYYACVEAQHGFIEWHNGPTSPFLRVLLGDLRDRIWKLEDYGAAICKDGDAGVGASCVEL
;
A
#
# COMPACT_ATOMS: atom_id res chain seq x y z
N MET A 1 -7.63 -13.89 -14.07
CA MET A 1 -7.14 -12.50 -13.99
C MET A 1 -7.42 -11.81 -15.33
N GLU A 2 -8.42 -10.93 -15.39
CA GLU A 2 -9.02 -10.39 -16.63
C GLU A 2 -8.62 -8.92 -16.92
N TYR A 3 -7.38 -8.53 -16.65
CA TYR A 3 -6.89 -7.18 -16.97
C TYR A 3 -6.00 -7.15 -18.22
N GLU A 4 -5.92 -5.98 -18.87
CA GLU A 4 -5.10 -5.72 -20.06
C GLU A 4 -4.21 -4.47 -19.91
N PRO A 5 -2.97 -4.47 -20.48
CA PRO A 5 -2.37 -5.55 -21.25
C PRO A 5 -1.93 -6.72 -20.37
N THR A 6 -2.03 -7.92 -20.92
CA THR A 6 -1.46 -9.12 -20.32
C THR A 6 0.06 -9.16 -20.48
N ILE A 7 0.78 -9.11 -19.35
CA ILE A 7 2.23 -9.30 -19.30
C ILE A 7 2.52 -10.68 -18.71
N TYR A 8 3.43 -11.44 -19.33
CA TYR A 8 3.85 -12.77 -18.88
C TYR A 8 5.26 -12.70 -18.31
N CYS A 9 5.49 -13.43 -17.21
CA CYS A 9 6.85 -13.65 -16.72
C CYS A 9 7.64 -14.50 -17.71
N SER A 10 8.79 -14.02 -18.16
CA SER A 10 9.66 -14.77 -19.09
C SER A 10 10.24 -16.05 -18.49
N GLN A 11 10.41 -16.12 -17.17
CA GLN A 11 11.01 -17.28 -16.50
C GLN A 11 10.00 -18.42 -16.23
N CYS A 12 8.73 -18.10 -15.92
CA CYS A 12 7.73 -19.11 -15.56
C CYS A 12 6.50 -19.16 -16.46
N GLY A 13 6.37 -18.27 -17.45
CA GLY A 13 5.26 -18.22 -18.40
C GLY A 13 3.90 -17.85 -17.80
N ARG A 14 3.82 -17.55 -16.51
CA ARG A 14 2.57 -17.16 -15.83
C ARG A 14 2.26 -15.67 -16.05
N LYS A 15 0.97 -15.34 -16.19
CA LYS A 15 0.48 -13.95 -16.26
C LYS A 15 0.87 -13.21 -14.97
N ALA A 16 1.52 -12.06 -15.13
CA ALA A 16 2.04 -11.24 -14.05
C ALA A 16 0.94 -10.32 -13.49
N PRO A 17 0.59 -10.41 -12.19
CA PRO A 17 -0.43 -9.57 -11.56
C PRO A 17 -0.12 -8.07 -11.62
N TRP A 18 -1.17 -7.26 -11.42
CA TRP A 18 -1.07 -5.83 -11.16
C TRP A 18 -0.91 -5.56 -9.68
N TRP A 19 0.34 -5.36 -9.26
CA TRP A 19 0.65 -4.90 -7.91
C TRP A 19 0.40 -3.41 -7.77
N ILE A 20 0.16 -2.98 -6.53
CA ILE A 20 0.09 -1.56 -6.15
C ILE A 20 1.32 -1.26 -5.30
N SER A 21 2.11 -0.27 -5.70
CA SER A 21 3.20 0.22 -4.87
C SER A 21 2.63 1.09 -3.75
N TRP A 22 3.03 0.75 -2.52
CA TRP A 22 2.74 1.55 -1.33
C TRP A 22 3.97 2.32 -0.83
N SER A 23 5.03 2.38 -1.66
CA SER A 23 6.23 3.15 -1.35
C SER A 23 5.92 4.65 -1.27
N ALA A 24 6.70 5.39 -0.47
CA ALA A 24 6.58 6.85 -0.39
C ALA A 24 6.84 7.55 -1.74
N ALA A 25 7.65 6.95 -2.61
CA ALA A 25 7.98 7.52 -3.92
C ALA A 25 6.87 7.31 -4.97
N ASN A 26 6.14 6.19 -4.91
CA ASN A 26 5.14 5.82 -5.90
C ASN A 26 3.83 5.33 -5.26
N PRO A 27 3.20 6.11 -4.35
CA PRO A 27 2.00 5.66 -3.66
C PRO A 27 0.86 5.42 -4.64
N GLY A 28 0.22 4.26 -4.54
CA GLY A 28 -0.91 3.87 -5.37
C GLY A 28 -0.56 3.52 -6.82
N ARG A 29 0.72 3.59 -7.22
CA ARG A 29 1.12 3.35 -8.62
C ARG A 29 1.16 1.85 -8.91
N ARG A 30 0.56 1.46 -10.03
CA ARG A 30 0.47 0.05 -10.42
C ARG A 30 1.69 -0.41 -11.21
N TYR A 31 2.15 -1.63 -10.93
CA TYR A 31 3.25 -2.27 -11.64
C TYR A 31 2.99 -3.77 -11.85
N TYR A 32 3.65 -4.34 -12.84
CA TYR A 32 3.74 -5.76 -13.11
C TYR A 32 5.01 -6.31 -12.47
N ALA A 33 4.89 -7.44 -11.80
CA ALA A 33 6.01 -8.26 -11.37
C ALA A 33 5.54 -9.72 -11.26
N CYS A 34 6.46 -10.67 -11.34
CA CYS A 34 6.10 -12.06 -11.09
C CYS A 34 5.61 -12.23 -9.65
N VAL A 35 4.77 -13.23 -9.42
CA VAL A 35 4.45 -13.71 -8.07
C VAL A 35 5.70 -14.24 -7.36
N GLU A 36 6.63 -14.84 -8.12
CA GLU A 36 7.94 -15.23 -7.58
C GLU A 36 8.90 -14.04 -7.62
N ALA A 37 9.22 -13.49 -6.46
CA ALA A 37 10.10 -12.32 -6.35
C ALA A 37 11.49 -12.52 -6.99
N GLN A 38 11.97 -13.76 -7.05
CA GLN A 38 13.29 -14.10 -7.60
C GLN A 38 13.39 -13.94 -9.13
N HIS A 39 12.26 -13.85 -9.85
CA HIS A 39 12.28 -13.67 -11.30
C HIS A 39 12.59 -12.22 -11.74
N GLY A 40 12.65 -11.28 -10.79
CA GLY A 40 13.45 -10.05 -10.89
C GLY A 40 12.97 -8.94 -11.83
N PHE A 41 11.80 -9.03 -12.47
CA PHE A 41 11.28 -7.93 -13.30
C PHE A 41 10.27 -7.07 -12.54
N ILE A 42 10.30 -5.76 -12.82
CA ILE A 42 9.31 -4.78 -12.39
C ILE A 42 9.05 -3.84 -13.57
N GLU A 43 7.80 -3.74 -13.99
CA GLU A 43 7.39 -2.85 -15.08
C GLU A 43 6.20 -1.99 -14.64
N TRP A 44 6.29 -0.67 -14.80
CA TRP A 44 5.22 0.22 -14.35
C TRP A 44 4.06 0.24 -15.36
N HIS A 45 2.83 -0.02 -14.90
CA HIS A 45 1.63 0.10 -15.73
C HIS A 45 1.22 1.56 -15.92
N ASN A 46 1.16 2.31 -14.81
CA ASN A 46 0.83 3.73 -14.84
C ASN A 46 2.09 4.57 -15.06
N GLY A 47 1.94 5.75 -15.66
CA GLY A 47 2.97 6.80 -15.63
C GLY A 47 3.36 7.22 -14.20
N PRO A 48 4.45 7.99 -14.02
CA PRO A 48 4.87 8.47 -12.71
C PRO A 48 3.74 9.18 -11.96
N THR A 49 3.63 8.93 -10.66
CA THR A 49 2.69 9.68 -9.80
C THR A 49 3.09 11.15 -9.80
N SER A 50 2.11 12.04 -9.96
CA SER A 50 2.40 13.48 -9.94
C SER A 50 2.99 13.90 -8.59
N PRO A 51 3.84 14.94 -8.53
CA PRO A 51 4.40 15.42 -7.27
C PRO A 51 3.32 15.76 -6.24
N PHE A 52 2.21 16.36 -6.69
CA PHE A 52 1.06 16.67 -5.84
C PHE A 52 0.46 15.41 -5.20
N LEU A 53 0.13 14.39 -6.00
CA LEU A 53 -0.47 13.16 -5.47
C LEU A 53 0.49 12.39 -4.56
N ARG A 54 1.78 12.41 -4.87
CA ARG A 54 2.81 11.79 -4.03
C ARG A 54 2.85 12.40 -2.64
N VAL A 55 2.83 13.74 -2.56
CA VAL A 55 2.83 14.47 -1.28
C VAL A 55 1.49 14.27 -0.56
N LEU A 56 0.37 14.52 -1.24
CA LEU A 56 -0.97 14.41 -0.64
C LEU A 56 -1.22 13.03 -0.01
N LEU A 57 -0.96 11.95 -0.75
CA LEU A 57 -1.18 10.59 -0.24
C LEU A 57 -0.20 10.23 0.88
N GLY A 58 1.03 10.76 0.83
CA GLY A 58 2.00 10.62 1.90
C GLY A 58 1.54 11.30 3.18
N ASP A 59 1.18 12.58 3.10
CA ASP A 59 0.74 13.38 4.25
C ASP A 59 -0.52 12.81 4.90
N LEU A 60 -1.49 12.34 4.09
CA LEU A 60 -2.70 11.70 4.60
C LEU A 60 -2.39 10.43 5.37
N ARG A 61 -1.52 9.56 4.83
CA ARG A 61 -1.08 8.34 5.53
C ARG A 61 -0.39 8.67 6.85
N ASP A 62 0.54 9.63 6.83
CA ASP A 62 1.27 10.03 8.04
C ASP A 62 0.33 10.64 9.09
N ARG A 63 -0.74 11.32 8.66
CA ARG A 63 -1.78 11.83 9.56
C ARG A 63 -2.62 10.70 10.15
N ILE A 64 -2.99 9.69 9.37
CA ILE A 64 -3.73 8.51 9.83
C ILE A 64 -2.90 7.75 10.88
N TRP A 65 -1.63 7.46 10.59
CA TRP A 65 -0.75 6.79 11.55
C TRP A 65 -0.62 7.54 12.87
N LYS A 66 -0.48 8.88 12.82
CA LYS A 66 -0.50 9.69 14.04
C LYS A 66 -1.80 9.54 14.81
N LEU A 67 -2.94 9.51 14.13
CA LEU A 67 -4.24 9.33 14.78
C LEU A 67 -4.40 7.93 15.39
N GLU A 68 -3.91 6.89 14.71
CA GLU A 68 -3.86 5.53 15.23
C GLU A 68 -2.96 5.46 16.47
N ASP A 69 -1.78 6.09 16.44
CA ASP A 69 -0.88 6.20 17.59
C ASP A 69 -1.53 6.95 18.77
N TYR A 70 -2.21 8.07 18.51
CA TYR A 70 -2.96 8.80 19.55
C TYR A 70 -4.10 7.95 20.12
N GLY A 71 -4.85 7.25 19.27
CA GLY A 71 -5.92 6.35 19.70
C GLY A 71 -5.38 5.19 20.55
N ALA A 72 -4.26 4.60 20.14
CA ALA A 72 -3.58 3.54 20.90
C ALA A 72 -3.05 4.04 22.24
N ALA A 73 -2.55 5.28 22.32
CA ALA A 73 -2.14 5.90 23.58
C ALA A 73 -3.35 6.12 24.51
N ILE A 74 -4.45 6.67 23.99
CA ILE A 74 -5.69 6.87 24.76
C ILE A 74 -6.25 5.53 25.28
N CYS A 75 -6.29 4.48 24.45
CA CYS A 75 -6.71 3.15 24.88
C CYS A 75 -5.82 2.57 26.00
N LYS A 76 -4.51 2.89 26.03
CA LYS A 76 -3.60 2.47 27.10
C LYS A 76 -3.81 3.24 28.40
N ASP A 77 -4.14 4.52 28.31
CA ASP A 77 -4.38 5.37 29.49
C ASP A 77 -5.78 5.16 30.09
N GLY A 78 -6.76 4.75 29.28
CA GLY A 78 -8.15 4.47 29.69
C GLY A 78 -8.37 3.18 30.49
N ASP A 79 -7.37 2.31 30.57
CA ASP A 79 -7.47 1.02 31.30
C ASP A 79 -7.39 1.21 32.84
N ALA A 80 -7.19 2.44 33.32
CA ALA A 80 -7.26 2.78 34.75
C ALA A 80 -8.65 3.25 35.23
N GLY A 81 -9.64 3.42 34.34
CA GLY A 81 -10.95 3.89 34.78
C GLY A 81 -11.99 4.01 33.68
N VAL A 82 -12.91 3.05 33.67
CA VAL A 82 -14.23 3.07 33.00
C VAL A 82 -14.19 2.70 31.51
N GLY A 83 -14.90 1.61 31.18
CA GLY A 83 -14.93 0.97 29.88
C GLY A 83 -15.20 1.93 28.71
N ALA A 84 -14.21 2.02 27.83
CA ALA A 84 -14.38 2.47 26.47
C ALA A 84 -14.04 1.28 25.57
N SER A 85 -15.04 0.81 24.82
CA SER A 85 -14.87 -0.18 23.76
C SER A 85 -13.91 0.39 22.71
N CYS A 86 -12.64 0.00 22.75
CA CYS A 86 -11.73 0.15 21.62
C CYS A 86 -12.33 -0.73 20.50
N VAL A 87 -12.94 -0.11 19.49
CA VAL A 87 -13.51 -0.82 18.35
C VAL A 87 -12.34 -1.38 17.56
N GLU A 88 -12.16 -2.71 17.60
CA GLU A 88 -11.34 -3.44 16.64
C GLU A 88 -12.08 -3.41 15.29
N LEU A 89 -11.44 -2.86 14.27
CA LEU A 89 -11.85 -2.98 12.86
C LEU A 89 -11.17 -4.19 12.23
#